data_AF-A0A2D0H9R1-F1
#
_entry.id   AF-A0A2D0H9R1-F1
#
_cell.length_a   1.000
_cell.length_b   1.000
_cell.length_c   1.000
_cell.angle_alpha   90.00
_cell.angle_beta   90.00
_cell.angle_gamma   90.00
#
_symmetry.space_group_name_H-M   'P 1'
#
loop_
_entity.id
_entity.type
_entity.pdbx_description
1 polymer ?
#
loop_
_entity_poly.entity_id
_entity_poly.type
_entity_poly.pdbx_seq_one_letter_code
_entity_poly.pdbx_strand_id
1 'polypeptide(L)'
;MFPKNLLAPKLDVDQAAAFLAAQEGHEYWSKSRCYHDLDGRAVLIGDAAHGMFSLLGQGCTAAIADAVVLDSLLGQHGDQLSIVLPEFSAQQLEEGHAASDLSLIALIFYHRWLGLLYKVTTLLWVVVLRQPSIFARLNQVSANYIQVLRENSLWIWFAKKLFLDPPKV
;
A
#
# COMPACT_ATOMS: atom_id res chain seq x y z
N MET A 1 22.66 16.89 3.70
CA MET A 1 22.39 18.31 3.34
C MET A 1 22.03 18.32 1.86
N PHE A 2 20.74 18.41 1.52
CA PHE A 2 20.34 18.51 0.11
C PHE A 2 20.86 19.84 -0.46
N PRO A 3 21.48 19.86 -1.65
CA PRO A 3 22.01 21.09 -2.22
C PRO A 3 20.85 22.07 -2.44
N LYS A 4 20.95 23.25 -1.82
CA LYS A 4 19.93 24.33 -1.88
C LYS A 4 19.71 24.90 -3.29
N ASN A 5 20.49 24.44 -4.28
CA ASN A 5 20.50 24.90 -5.67
C ASN A 5 20.17 23.78 -6.66
N LEU A 6 19.58 22.66 -6.23
CA LEU A 6 18.93 21.77 -7.19
C LEU A 6 17.71 22.52 -7.72
N LEU A 7 17.83 23.15 -8.90
CA LEU A 7 16.68 23.60 -9.66
C LEU A 7 15.80 22.36 -9.81
N ALA A 8 14.65 22.33 -9.13
CA ALA A 8 13.64 21.33 -9.44
C ALA A 8 13.47 21.37 -10.96
N PRO A 9 13.60 20.22 -11.66
CA PRO A 9 13.54 20.22 -13.12
C PRO A 9 12.23 20.89 -13.53
N LYS A 10 12.34 22.10 -14.09
CA LYS A 10 11.19 22.82 -14.59
C LYS A 10 10.77 22.09 -15.84
N LEU A 11 9.53 21.60 -15.86
CA LEU A 11 8.93 21.10 -17.08
C LEU A 11 9.00 22.21 -18.12
N ASP A 12 9.59 21.89 -19.27
CA ASP A 12 9.50 22.74 -20.45
C ASP A 12 8.03 22.88 -20.89
N VAL A 13 7.72 23.93 -21.64
CA VAL A 13 6.37 24.20 -22.17
C VAL A 13 5.84 22.98 -22.92
N ASP A 14 6.68 22.31 -23.71
CA ASP A 14 6.29 21.13 -24.47
C ASP A 14 6.03 19.92 -23.55
N GLN A 15 6.83 19.76 -22.48
CA GLN A 15 6.62 18.69 -21.49
C GLN A 15 5.36 18.94 -20.65
N ALA A 16 5.07 20.20 -20.31
CA ALA A 16 3.86 20.59 -19.61
C ALA A 16 2.62 20.38 -20.50
N ALA A 17 2.70 20.74 -21.77
CA ALA A 17 1.64 20.49 -22.75
C ALA A 17 1.41 18.98 -22.92
N ALA A 18 2.47 18.17 -23.01
CA ALA A 18 2.36 16.72 -23.08
C ALA A 18 1.76 16.11 -21.80
N PHE A 19 2.12 16.60 -20.62
CA PHE A 19 1.55 16.15 -19.36
C PHE A 19 0.04 16.48 -19.25
N LEU A 20 -0.37 17.68 -19.66
CA LEU A 20 -1.77 18.07 -19.70
C LEU A 20 -2.59 17.32 -20.77
N ALA A 21 -1.93 16.93 -21.87
CA ALA A 21 -2.54 16.12 -22.92
C ALA A 21 -2.57 14.62 -22.59
N ALA A 22 -1.84 14.18 -21.56
CA ALA A 22 -1.85 12.79 -21.12
C ALA A 22 -3.24 12.41 -20.59
N GLN A 23 -3.64 11.17 -20.82
CA GLN A 23 -4.88 10.65 -20.24
C GLN A 23 -4.79 10.64 -18.72
N GLU A 24 -5.91 10.95 -18.08
CA GLU A 24 -6.06 10.83 -16.64
C GLU A 24 -5.77 9.39 -16.22
N GLY A 25 -4.86 9.23 -15.25
CA GLY A 25 -4.60 7.93 -14.65
C GLY A 25 -5.80 7.49 -13.81
N HIS A 26 -6.25 6.26 -14.00
CA HIS A 26 -7.20 5.63 -13.08
C HIS A 26 -6.43 4.85 -12.02
N GLU A 27 -6.64 5.20 -10.75
CA GLU A 27 -6.15 4.38 -9.65
C GLU A 27 -7.10 3.20 -9.44
N TYR A 28 -6.52 2.00 -9.41
CA TYR A 28 -7.23 0.76 -9.14
C TYR A 28 -6.80 0.18 -7.80
N TRP A 29 -7.78 -0.17 -6.99
CA TRP A 29 -7.58 -0.96 -5.80
C TRP A 29 -7.95 -2.41 -6.11
N SER A 30 -7.00 -3.33 -5.97
CA SER A 30 -7.18 -4.73 -6.33
C SER A 30 -6.45 -5.66 -5.36
N LYS A 31 -7.01 -6.85 -5.15
CA LYS A 31 -6.40 -7.89 -4.31
C LYS A 31 -6.55 -9.25 -4.96
N SER A 32 -5.43 -9.88 -5.26
CA SER A 32 -5.40 -11.27 -5.73
C SER A 32 -5.65 -12.24 -4.58
N ARG A 33 -6.37 -13.34 -4.83
CA ARG A 33 -6.63 -14.38 -3.81
C ARG A 33 -5.42 -15.28 -3.53
N CYS A 34 -4.51 -15.35 -4.48
CA CYS A 34 -3.30 -16.17 -4.46
C CYS A 34 -2.24 -15.45 -5.28
N TYR A 35 -0.97 -15.54 -4.89
CA TYR A 35 0.13 -14.90 -5.60
C TYR A 35 0.94 -15.86 -6.48
N HIS A 36 0.69 -17.17 -6.43
CA HIS A 36 1.29 -18.14 -7.34
C HIS A 36 0.23 -18.80 -8.21
N ASP A 37 0.66 -19.33 -9.36
CA ASP A 37 -0.16 -20.18 -10.20
C ASP A 37 -0.33 -21.58 -9.59
N LEU A 38 -1.31 -22.34 -10.09
CA LEU A 38 -1.60 -23.69 -9.57
C LEU A 38 -0.44 -24.67 -9.73
N ASP A 39 0.42 -24.47 -10.73
CA ASP A 39 1.54 -25.37 -11.03
C ASP A 39 2.84 -24.96 -10.33
N GLY A 40 2.88 -23.84 -9.60
CA GLY A 40 4.07 -23.35 -8.91
C GLY A 40 5.21 -22.95 -9.87
N ARG A 41 4.87 -22.35 -11.01
CA ARG A 41 5.78 -21.90 -12.06
C ARG A 41 5.81 -20.39 -12.27
N ALA A 42 4.81 -19.67 -11.77
CA ALA A 42 4.68 -18.24 -11.91
C ALA A 42 4.23 -17.59 -10.60
N VAL A 43 4.69 -16.37 -10.35
CA VAL A 43 4.36 -15.59 -9.15
C VAL A 43 4.04 -14.14 -9.51
N LEU A 44 3.07 -13.56 -8.80
CA LEU A 44 2.72 -12.16 -8.80
C LEU A 44 3.37 -11.48 -7.59
N ILE A 45 3.95 -10.30 -7.82
CA ILE A 45 4.51 -9.44 -6.77
C ILE A 45 4.11 -7.98 -7.03
N GLY A 46 4.14 -7.15 -5.99
CA GLY A 46 3.82 -5.72 -6.09
C GLY A 46 2.41 -5.46 -6.63
N ASP A 47 2.26 -4.42 -7.45
CA ASP A 47 0.95 -3.98 -7.97
C ASP A 47 0.19 -5.06 -8.76
N ALA A 48 0.90 -6.02 -9.36
CA ALA A 48 0.26 -7.16 -10.04
C ALA A 48 -0.45 -8.10 -9.06
N ALA A 49 0.05 -8.19 -7.82
CA ALA A 49 -0.53 -9.00 -6.75
C ALA A 49 -1.55 -8.21 -5.91
N HIS A 50 -1.23 -6.95 -5.57
CA HIS A 50 -1.98 -6.13 -4.61
C HIS A 50 -1.97 -4.63 -4.92
N GLY A 51 -2.62 -4.24 -6.03
CA GLY A 51 -2.80 -2.83 -6.39
C GLY A 51 -3.49 -2.01 -5.28
N MET A 52 -2.93 -0.84 -4.98
CA MET A 52 -3.36 -0.01 -3.85
C MET A 52 -3.33 1.49 -4.19
N PHE A 53 -4.00 2.31 -3.38
CA PHE A 53 -4.02 3.76 -3.58
C PHE A 53 -2.67 4.41 -3.20
N SER A 54 -2.23 5.39 -3.98
CA SER A 54 -0.87 5.95 -3.89
C SER A 54 -0.62 6.84 -2.66
N LEU A 55 -1.65 7.31 -1.96
CA LEU A 55 -1.51 8.40 -0.99
C LEU A 55 -0.53 8.09 0.16
N LEU A 56 -0.47 6.84 0.62
CA LEU A 56 0.45 6.44 1.69
C LEU A 56 1.88 6.19 1.20
N GLY A 57 2.10 6.17 -0.12
CA GLY A 57 3.41 5.94 -0.72
C GLY A 57 3.99 4.55 -0.46
N GLN A 58 3.14 3.56 -0.15
CA GLN A 58 3.59 2.23 0.28
C GLN A 58 3.68 1.20 -0.85
N GLY A 59 3.13 1.46 -2.05
CA GLY A 59 3.11 0.48 -3.15
C GLY A 59 4.51 -0.02 -3.52
N CYS A 60 5.44 0.89 -3.79
CA CYS A 60 6.83 0.53 -4.10
C CYS A 60 7.53 -0.17 -2.93
N THR A 61 7.33 0.31 -1.70
CA THR A 61 7.91 -0.31 -0.49
C THR A 61 7.41 -1.74 -0.31
N ALA A 62 6.10 -1.98 -0.47
CA ALA A 62 5.50 -3.31 -0.39
C ALA A 62 6.00 -4.23 -1.51
N ALA A 63 6.12 -3.72 -2.75
CA ALA A 63 6.68 -4.49 -3.87
C ALA A 63 8.15 -4.88 -3.65
N ILE A 64 8.96 -4.00 -3.05
CA ILE A 64 10.34 -4.32 -2.68
C ILE A 64 10.37 -5.37 -1.56
N ALA A 65 9.48 -5.25 -0.56
CA ALA A 65 9.37 -6.24 0.51
C ALA A 65 9.02 -7.63 -0.04
N ASP A 66 8.09 -7.72 -1.01
CA ASP A 66 7.80 -8.97 -1.71
C ASP A 66 9.06 -9.56 -2.36
N ALA A 67 9.83 -8.75 -3.10
CA ALA A 67 11.04 -9.20 -3.77
C ALA A 67 12.09 -9.72 -2.77
N VAL A 68 12.24 -9.07 -1.61
CA VAL A 68 13.16 -9.49 -0.54
C VAL A 68 12.73 -10.83 0.07
N VAL A 69 11.44 -11.03 0.34
CA VAL A 69 10.94 -12.30 0.88
C VAL A 69 11.10 -13.42 -0.13
N LEU A 70 10.82 -13.16 -1.41
CA LEU A 70 11.00 -14.13 -2.48
C LEU A 70 12.47 -14.54 -2.63
N ASP A 71 13.40 -13.58 -2.64
CA ASP A 71 14.85 -13.82 -2.69
C ASP A 71 15.33 -14.65 -1.49
N SER A 72 14.86 -14.33 -0.28
CA SER A 72 15.18 -15.09 0.93
C SER A 72 14.72 -16.55 0.83
N LEU A 73 13.51 -16.81 0.32
CA LEU A 73 12.99 -18.18 0.16
C LEU A 73 13.73 -18.96 -0.93
N LEU A 74 14.09 -18.30 -2.04
CA LEU A 74 14.96 -18.89 -3.07
C LEU A 74 16.33 -19.25 -2.50
N GLY A 75 16.91 -18.40 -1.63
CA GLY A 75 18.17 -18.70 -0.94
C GLY A 75 18.09 -19.90 0.00
N GLN A 76 16.92 -20.15 0.62
CA GLN A 76 16.71 -21.24 1.58
C GLN A 76 16.43 -22.59 0.91
N HIS A 77 15.61 -22.60 -0.14
CA HIS A 77 15.16 -23.82 -0.81
C HIS A 77 15.84 -24.08 -2.15
N GLY A 78 16.67 -23.14 -2.62
CA GLY A 78 17.20 -23.13 -3.98
C GLY A 78 16.11 -22.86 -5.02
N ASP A 79 16.33 -23.29 -6.25
CA ASP A 79 15.39 -23.12 -7.38
C ASP A 79 14.19 -24.08 -7.34
N GLN A 80 13.82 -24.59 -6.16
CA GLN A 80 12.66 -25.48 -5.97
C GLN A 80 11.35 -24.67 -5.94
N LEU A 81 10.98 -24.09 -7.09
CA LEU A 81 9.84 -23.17 -7.22
C LEU A 81 8.51 -23.75 -6.74
N SER A 82 8.31 -25.07 -6.88
CA SER A 82 7.13 -25.77 -6.40
C SER A 82 6.95 -25.73 -4.87
N ILE A 83 8.01 -25.42 -4.12
CA ILE A 83 7.99 -25.21 -2.66
C ILE A 83 8.01 -23.71 -2.37
N VAL A 84 8.90 -22.97 -3.03
CA VAL A 84 9.12 -21.54 -2.79
C VAL A 84 7.87 -20.71 -3.05
N LEU A 85 7.18 -20.89 -4.19
CA LEU A 85 6.07 -20.01 -4.58
C LEU A 85 4.81 -20.18 -3.71
N PRO A 86 4.41 -21.41 -3.32
CA PRO A 86 3.35 -21.59 -2.33
C PRO A 86 3.68 -20.98 -0.97
N GLU A 87 4.91 -21.15 -0.50
CA GLU A 87 5.35 -20.58 0.78
C GLU A 87 5.38 -19.06 0.73
N PHE A 88 5.95 -18.48 -0.32
CA PHE A 88 5.94 -17.04 -0.59
C PHE A 88 4.51 -16.49 -0.56
N SER A 89 3.59 -17.15 -1.28
CA SER A 89 2.21 -16.71 -1.33
C SER A 89 1.53 -16.80 0.04
N ALA A 90 1.80 -17.84 0.81
CA ALA A 90 1.23 -17.97 2.15
C ALA A 90 1.72 -16.85 3.09
N GLN A 91 2.98 -16.40 2.95
CA GLN A 91 3.55 -15.33 3.76
C GLN A 91 3.08 -13.94 3.29
N GLN A 92 3.21 -13.63 1.99
CA GLN A 92 2.99 -12.27 1.48
C GLN A 92 1.55 -11.93 1.17
N LEU A 93 0.64 -12.91 1.07
CA LEU A 93 -0.77 -12.64 0.79
C LEU A 93 -1.40 -11.76 1.88
N GLU A 94 -1.18 -12.09 3.15
CA GLU A 94 -1.75 -11.32 4.27
C GLU A 94 -1.11 -9.94 4.38
N GLU A 95 0.21 -9.83 4.23
CA GLU A 95 0.94 -8.56 4.26
C GLU A 95 0.51 -7.62 3.12
N GLY A 96 0.47 -8.11 1.87
CA GLY A 96 0.05 -7.32 0.71
C GLY A 96 -1.43 -6.90 0.81
N HIS A 97 -2.31 -7.77 1.31
CA HIS A 97 -3.70 -7.40 1.58
C HIS A 97 -3.81 -6.34 2.67
N ALA A 98 -2.98 -6.42 3.70
CA ALA A 98 -2.97 -5.44 4.78
C ALA A 98 -2.47 -4.07 4.31
N ALA A 99 -1.40 -4.03 3.52
CA ALA A 99 -0.89 -2.81 2.90
C ALA A 99 -1.94 -2.18 1.96
N SER A 100 -2.55 -3.00 1.10
CA SER A 100 -3.60 -2.55 0.18
C SER A 100 -4.85 -2.03 0.92
N ASP A 101 -5.31 -2.72 1.97
CA ASP A 101 -6.43 -2.26 2.80
C ASP A 101 -6.10 -0.96 3.55
N LEU A 102 -4.89 -0.81 4.07
CA LEU A 102 -4.45 0.40 4.77
C LEU A 102 -4.48 1.63 3.86
N SER A 103 -4.20 1.47 2.57
CA SER A 103 -4.26 2.56 1.58
C SER A 103 -5.63 3.26 1.55
N LEU A 104 -6.71 2.56 1.95
CA LEU A 104 -8.07 3.09 2.02
C LEU A 104 -8.25 4.21 3.06
N ILE A 105 -7.30 4.39 3.99
CA ILE A 105 -7.29 5.55 4.91
C ILE A 105 -7.29 6.87 4.15
N ALA A 106 -6.72 6.89 2.94
CA ALA A 106 -6.79 8.03 2.05
C ALA A 106 -8.23 8.55 1.86
N LEU A 107 -9.18 7.64 1.63
CA LEU A 107 -10.58 7.97 1.39
C LEU A 107 -11.23 8.60 2.65
N ILE A 108 -10.89 8.08 3.83
CA ILE A 108 -11.34 8.65 5.10
C ILE A 108 -10.73 10.03 5.33
N PHE A 109 -9.44 10.20 5.06
CA PHE A 109 -8.70 11.43 5.32
C PHE A 109 -9.28 12.64 4.56
N TYR A 110 -9.71 12.42 3.30
CA TYR A 110 -10.31 13.45 2.45
C TYR A 110 -11.82 13.60 2.63
N HIS A 111 -12.50 12.65 3.28
CA HIS A 111 -13.93 12.78 3.54
C HIS A 111 -14.23 13.95 4.49
N ARG A 112 -15.26 14.76 4.19
CA ARG A 112 -15.48 16.05 4.86
C ARG A 112 -15.63 15.96 6.39
N TRP A 113 -16.55 15.12 6.86
CA TRP A 113 -16.85 14.99 8.29
C TRP A 113 -16.02 13.90 8.96
N LEU A 114 -15.96 12.71 8.35
CA LEU A 114 -15.14 11.59 8.84
C LEU A 114 -13.64 11.93 8.86
N GLY A 115 -13.12 12.70 7.91
CA GLY A 115 -11.72 13.10 7.90
C GLY A 115 -11.37 14.07 9.03
N LEU A 116 -12.30 14.96 9.41
CA LEU A 116 -12.14 15.79 10.62
C LEU A 116 -12.12 14.92 11.88
N LEU A 117 -13.07 13.98 12.00
CA LEU A 117 -13.14 13.07 13.14
C LEU A 117 -11.87 12.20 13.23
N TYR A 118 -11.43 11.63 12.10
CA TYR A 118 -10.19 10.85 12.01
C TYR A 118 -9.00 11.67 12.52
N LYS A 119 -8.81 12.90 12.02
CA LYS A 119 -7.71 13.78 12.46
C LYS A 119 -7.76 14.07 13.96
N VAL A 120 -8.93 14.30 14.54
CA VAL A 120 -9.08 14.49 16.00
C VAL A 120 -8.68 13.23 16.75
N THR A 121 -9.16 12.05 16.33
CA THR A 121 -8.80 10.79 16.99
C THR A 121 -7.32 10.47 16.86
N THR A 122 -6.70 10.72 15.69
CA THR A 122 -5.25 10.57 15.49
C THR A 122 -4.47 11.58 16.32
N LEU A 123 -4.95 12.81 16.47
CA LEU A 123 -4.29 13.81 17.32
C LEU A 123 -4.30 13.37 18.78
N LEU A 124 -5.43 12.85 19.28
CA LEU A 124 -5.51 12.30 20.64
C LEU A 124 -4.55 11.10 20.81
N TRP A 125 -4.52 10.19 19.84
CA TRP A 125 -3.60 9.05 19.82
C TRP A 125 -2.13 9.48 19.90
N VAL A 126 -1.74 10.47 19.10
CA VAL A 126 -0.34 10.93 19.04
C VAL A 126 0.03 11.79 20.24
N VAL A 127 -0.82 12.73 20.65
CA VAL A 127 -0.48 13.75 21.66
C VAL A 127 -0.77 13.26 23.08
N VAL A 128 -1.95 12.68 23.30
CA VAL A 128 -2.40 12.26 24.64
C VAL A 128 -1.84 10.88 24.98
N LEU A 129 -1.99 9.91 24.06
CA LEU A 129 -1.51 8.54 24.27
C LEU A 129 -0.03 8.36 23.92
N ARG A 130 0.64 9.41 23.39
CA ARG A 130 2.06 9.42 23.00
C ARG A 130 2.45 8.28 22.08
N GLN A 131 1.53 7.85 21.22
CA GLN A 131 1.76 6.79 20.27
C GLN A 131 2.25 7.33 18.92
N PRO A 132 3.01 6.56 18.14
CA PRO A 132 3.41 6.98 16.81
C PRO A 132 2.20 7.10 15.88
N SER A 133 2.26 8.06 14.96
CA SER A 133 1.26 8.21 13.89
C SER A 133 1.34 7.04 12.92
N ILE A 134 0.27 6.82 12.16
CA ILE A 134 0.26 5.79 11.13
C ILE A 134 1.42 5.96 10.12
N PHE A 135 1.66 7.19 9.66
CA PHE A 135 2.78 7.49 8.74
C PHE A 135 4.14 7.16 9.36
N ALA A 136 4.34 7.46 10.65
CA ALA A 136 5.58 7.15 11.34
C ALA A 136 5.81 5.64 11.51
N ARG A 137 4.75 4.84 11.55
CA ARG A 137 4.85 3.36 11.59
C ARG A 137 5.09 2.75 10.22
N LEU A 138 4.39 3.26 9.19
CA LEU A 138 4.51 2.74 7.83
C LEU A 138 5.85 3.12 7.17
N ASN A 139 6.46 4.25 7.54
CA ASN A 139 7.76 4.64 7.02
C ASN A 139 8.96 3.91 7.66
N GLN A 140 8.71 2.85 8.44
CA GLN A 140 9.76 2.01 9.00
C GLN A 140 10.09 0.88 8.02
N VAL A 141 11.37 0.49 7.96
CA VAL A 141 11.83 -0.60 7.10
C VAL A 141 11.12 -1.92 7.45
N SER A 142 10.85 -2.15 8.73
CA SER A 142 10.16 -3.33 9.25
C SER A 142 8.69 -3.03 9.59
N ALA A 143 8.01 -2.20 8.79
CA ALA A 143 6.62 -1.86 9.02
C ALA A 143 5.76 -3.14 9.03
N ASN A 144 5.03 -3.37 10.11
CA ASN A 144 4.09 -4.49 10.23
C ASN A 144 2.71 -4.03 9.77
N TYR A 145 2.36 -4.28 8.49
CA TYR A 145 1.11 -3.78 7.92
C TYR A 145 -0.11 -4.39 8.63
N ILE A 146 -0.03 -5.67 8.99
CA ILE A 146 -1.13 -6.40 9.65
C ILE A 146 -1.49 -5.77 11.00
N GLN A 147 -0.49 -5.47 11.83
CA GLN A 147 -0.71 -4.84 13.13
C GLN A 147 -1.30 -3.45 12.96
N VAL A 148 -0.72 -2.64 12.06
CA VAL A 148 -1.20 -1.29 11.79
C VAL A 148 -2.65 -1.32 11.29
N LEU A 149 -2.98 -2.29 10.43
CA LEU A 149 -4.35 -2.52 9.95
C LEU A 149 -5.30 -2.84 11.10
N ARG A 150 -4.95 -3.78 11.99
CA ARG A 150 -5.81 -4.18 13.12
C ARG A 150 -6.19 -2.99 14.00
N GLU A 151 -5.23 -2.13 14.31
CA GLU A 151 -5.44 -0.93 15.12
C GLU A 151 -6.30 0.13 14.41
N ASN A 152 -6.30 0.14 13.07
CA ASN A 152 -7.10 1.06 12.26
C ASN A 152 -8.34 0.40 11.63
N SER A 153 -8.66 -0.82 12.05
CA SER A 153 -9.68 -1.68 11.41
C SER A 153 -11.04 -1.01 11.31
N LEU A 154 -11.44 -0.22 12.31
CA LEU A 154 -12.69 0.55 12.28
C LEU A 154 -12.72 1.56 11.13
N TRP A 155 -11.63 2.30 10.93
CA TRP A 155 -11.53 3.29 9.85
C TRP A 155 -11.51 2.63 8.47
N ILE A 156 -10.80 1.51 8.35
CA ILE A 156 -10.79 0.72 7.11
C ILE A 156 -12.19 0.16 6.82
N TRP A 157 -12.89 -0.31 7.84
CA TRP A 157 -14.26 -0.79 7.70
C TRP A 157 -15.17 0.32 7.18
N PHE A 158 -15.12 1.53 7.75
CA PHE A 158 -15.86 2.67 7.23
C PHE A 158 -15.49 3.01 5.78
N ALA A 159 -14.19 2.96 5.44
CA ALA A 159 -13.72 3.25 4.10
C ALA A 159 -14.32 2.27 3.08
N LYS A 160 -14.27 0.97 3.37
CA LYS A 160 -14.86 -0.08 2.53
C LYS A 160 -16.37 0.11 2.40
N LYS A 161 -17.07 0.33 3.53
CA LYS A 161 -18.53 0.44 3.56
C LYS A 161 -19.08 1.64 2.78
N LEU A 162 -18.36 2.76 2.79
CA LEU A 162 -18.82 4.02 2.21
C LEU A 162 -18.40 4.21 0.76
N PHE A 163 -17.24 3.66 0.37
CA PHE A 163 -16.63 3.98 -0.92
C PHE A 163 -16.42 2.78 -1.84
N LEU A 164 -16.40 1.55 -1.32
CA LEU A 164 -16.15 0.35 -2.13
C LEU A 164 -17.37 -0.58 -2.23
N ASP A 165 -18.23 -0.62 -1.22
CA ASP A 165 -19.50 -1.35 -1.32
C ASP A 165 -20.38 -0.68 -2.40
N PRO A 166 -20.88 -1.42 -3.40
CA PRO A 166 -21.78 -0.86 -4.38
C PRO A 166 -23.02 -0.29 -3.68
N PRO A 167 -23.58 0.84 -4.15
CA PRO A 167 -24.83 1.35 -3.59
C PRO A 167 -25.89 0.25 -3.66
N LYS A 168 -26.54 -0.03 -2.54
CA LYS A 168 -27.70 -0.93 -2.51
C LYS A 168 -28.77 -0.31 -3.40
N VAL A 169 -28.99 -0.90 -4.58
CA VAL A 169 -30.15 -0.64 -5.44
C VAL A 169 -31.40 -1.17 -4.76
#